data_AF-A0AAW3WDH2-F1
#
_entry.id   AF-A0AAW3WDH2-F1
#
_cell.length_a   1.000
_cell.length_b   1.000
_cell.length_c   1.000
_cell.angle_alpha   90.00
_cell.angle_beta   90.00
_cell.angle_gamma   90.00
#
_symmetry.space_group_name_H-M   'P 1'
#
loop_
_entity.id
_entity.type
_entity.pdbx_description
1 polymer ?
#
loop_
_entity_poly.entity_id
_entity_poly.type
_entity_poly.pdbx_seq_one_letter_code
_entity_poly.pdbx_strand_id
1 'polypeptide(L)'
;MEELKEQLLKGTFYYSNSNILVKGKVYNVISYDDGQLEILFHGGIVDLYKDKLTKVRRPPNIISVFKWCYSLKNDDNECIGYIGEKEGKEVL
;
A
#
# COMPACT_ATOMS: atom_id res chain seq x y z
N MET A 1 13.62 7.90 5.97
CA MET A 1 12.15 8.05 6.14
C MET A 1 11.56 8.69 4.91
N GLU A 2 12.17 9.77 4.44
CA GLU A 2 11.79 10.45 3.19
C GLU A 2 11.69 9.54 1.96
N GLU A 3 12.69 8.68 1.71
CA GLU A 3 12.67 7.75 0.57
C GLU A 3 11.46 6.81 0.57
N LEU A 4 11.04 6.33 1.75
CA LEU A 4 9.86 5.47 1.89
C LEU A 4 8.60 6.26 1.55
N LYS A 5 8.46 7.50 2.04
CA LYS A 5 7.32 8.35 1.73
C LYS A 5 7.24 8.64 0.23
N GLU A 6 8.34 9.05 -0.38
CA GLU A 6 8.41 9.30 -1.82
C GLU A 6 8.04 8.06 -2.64
N GLN A 7 8.46 6.88 -2.19
CA GLN A 7 8.08 5.63 -2.82
C GLN A 7 6.58 5.36 -2.65
N LEU A 8 6.03 5.48 -1.43
CA LEU A 8 4.61 5.27 -1.15
C LEU A 8 3.71 6.25 -1.94
N LEU A 9 4.10 7.51 -2.09
CA LEU A 9 3.41 8.52 -2.92
C LEU A 9 3.34 8.13 -4.41
N LYS A 10 4.32 7.35 -4.91
CA LYS A 10 4.28 6.78 -6.26
C LYS A 10 3.38 5.54 -6.34
N GLY A 11 2.98 4.96 -5.21
CA GLY A 11 2.17 3.76 -5.12
C GLY A 11 0.68 3.97 -5.38
N THR A 12 -0.01 2.85 -5.50
CA THR A 12 -1.48 2.74 -5.47
C THR A 12 -1.82 1.77 -4.34
N PHE A 13 -2.81 2.13 -3.53
CA PHE A 13 -3.38 1.22 -2.54
C PHE A 13 -4.24 0.17 -3.23
N TYR A 14 -4.22 -1.05 -2.71
CA TYR A 14 -5.05 -2.17 -3.14
C TYR A 14 -5.57 -2.93 -1.93
N TYR A 15 -6.87 -3.12 -1.86
CA TYR A 15 -7.53 -4.09 -1.00
C TYR A 15 -8.39 -4.99 -1.89
N SER A 16 -8.18 -6.30 -1.76
CA SER A 16 -8.88 -7.32 -2.54
C SER A 16 -9.37 -8.41 -1.61
N ASN A 17 -10.68 -8.64 -1.59
CA ASN A 17 -11.35 -9.72 -0.88
C ASN A 17 -12.51 -10.21 -1.74
N SER A 18 -12.80 -11.51 -1.80
CA SER A 18 -13.84 -12.25 -2.56
C SER A 18 -14.60 -11.54 -3.70
N ASN A 19 -15.25 -10.40 -3.48
CA ASN A 19 -16.02 -9.62 -4.47
C ASN A 19 -15.73 -8.11 -4.46
N ILE A 20 -14.75 -7.64 -3.69
CA ILE A 20 -14.42 -6.24 -3.46
C ILE A 20 -12.99 -6.02 -3.92
N LEU A 21 -12.82 -5.08 -4.85
CA LEU A 21 -11.53 -4.48 -5.20
C LEU A 21 -11.60 -2.99 -4.91
N VAL A 22 -10.90 -2.54 -3.88
CA VAL A 22 -10.64 -1.13 -3.64
C VAL A 22 -9.24 -0.85 -4.14
N LYS A 23 -9.10 0.13 -5.04
CA LYS A 23 -7.79 0.65 -5.42
C LYS A 23 -7.83 2.17 -5.56
N GLY A 24 -6.75 2.83 -5.18
CA GLY A 24 -6.66 4.28 -5.29
C GLY A 24 -5.24 4.78 -5.20
N LYS A 25 -4.93 5.83 -5.97
CA LYS A 25 -3.61 6.43 -5.99
C LYS A 25 -3.34 7.10 -4.64
N VAL A 26 -2.17 6.86 -4.07
CA VAL A 26 -1.69 7.56 -2.87
C VAL A 26 -1.37 8.99 -3.27
N TYR A 27 -1.87 9.97 -2.52
CA TYR A 27 -1.63 11.40 -2.80
C TYR A 27 -0.97 12.12 -1.63
N ASN A 28 -0.99 11.55 -0.42
CA ASN A 28 -0.27 12.12 0.72
C ASN A 28 0.18 11.02 1.70
N VAL A 29 1.29 11.25 2.39
CA VAL A 29 1.83 10.37 3.43
C VAL A 29 2.33 11.22 4.59
N ILE A 30 1.66 11.10 5.74
CA ILE A 30 2.04 11.77 6.98
C ILE A 30 2.81 10.75 7.83
N SER A 31 3.91 11.18 8.44
CA SER A 31 4.63 10.36 9.42
C SER A 31 4.73 11.09 10.74
N TYR A 32 4.60 10.35 11.82
CA TYR A 32 4.75 10.84 13.17
C TYR A 32 6.07 10.35 13.80
N ASP A 33 6.50 11.02 14.86
CA ASP A 33 7.78 10.74 15.52
C ASP A 33 7.84 9.35 16.17
N ASP A 34 6.68 8.76 16.49
CA ASP A 34 6.53 7.42 17.05
C ASP A 34 6.57 6.30 15.99
N GLY A 35 6.71 6.65 14.71
CA GLY A 35 6.76 5.71 13.60
C GLY A 35 5.39 5.33 13.02
N GLN A 36 4.30 5.94 13.50
CA GLN A 36 3.01 5.86 12.84
C GLN A 36 3.06 6.53 11.45
N LEU A 37 2.36 5.93 10.49
CA LEU A 37 2.14 6.43 9.14
C LEU A 37 0.65 6.53 8.87
N GLU A 38 0.23 7.68 8.36
CA GLU A 38 -1.11 7.90 7.79
C GLU A 38 -0.95 8.07 6.28
N ILE A 39 -1.52 7.13 5.51
CA ILE A 39 -1.38 7.04 4.07
C ILE A 39 -2.73 7.35 3.42
N LEU A 40 -2.82 8.52 2.79
CA LEU A 40 -4.04 9.00 2.15
C LEU A 40 -4.05 8.64 0.67
N PHE A 41 -5.14 8.03 0.22
CA PHE A 41 -5.32 7.63 -1.17
C PHE A 41 -6.73 7.99 -1.66
N HIS A 42 -6.92 8.08 -2.98
CA HIS A 42 -8.25 8.29 -3.53
C HIS A 42 -9.17 7.11 -3.21
N GLY A 43 -10.02 7.26 -2.19
CA GLY A 43 -10.91 6.21 -1.70
C GLY A 43 -10.79 5.91 -0.20
N GLY A 44 -9.83 6.53 0.51
CA GLY A 44 -9.74 6.38 1.96
C GLY A 44 -8.38 6.72 2.55
N ILE A 45 -8.17 6.25 3.77
CA ILE A 45 -6.96 6.44 4.57
C ILE A 45 -6.56 5.08 5.14
N VAL A 46 -5.26 4.83 5.23
CA VAL A 46 -4.70 3.71 6.00
C VAL A 46 -3.75 4.24 7.05
N ASP A 47 -3.99 3.83 8.29
CA ASP A 47 -3.14 4.11 9.44
C ASP A 47 -2.45 2.84 9.90
N LEU A 48 -1.12 2.89 10.03
CA LEU A 48 -0.31 1.76 10.49
C LEU A 48 1.06 2.22 11.01
N TYR A 49 1.71 1.39 11.81
CA TYR A 49 3.12 1.59 12.14
C TYR A 49 4.03 1.14 11.01
N LYS A 50 5.15 1.85 10.82
CA LYS A 50 6.11 1.58 9.74
C LYS A 50 6.59 0.13 9.71
N ASP A 51 6.79 -0.50 10.87
CA ASP A 51 7.22 -1.90 11.00
C ASP A 51 6.17 -2.91 10.48
N LYS A 52 4.92 -2.47 10.31
CA LYS A 52 3.85 -3.24 9.67
C LYS A 52 3.88 -3.22 8.15
N LEU A 53 4.82 -2.49 7.53
CA LEU A 53 5.09 -2.56 6.09
C LEU A 53 6.13 -3.64 5.80
N THR A 54 5.73 -4.68 5.09
CA THR A 54 6.66 -5.74 4.63
C THR A 54 6.76 -5.72 3.11
N LYS A 55 7.99 -5.65 2.57
CA LYS A 55 8.19 -5.72 1.12
C LYS A 55 7.84 -7.11 0.61
N VAL A 56 6.99 -7.19 -0.41
CA VAL A 56 6.56 -8.46 -1.01
C VAL A 56 6.83 -8.46 -2.51
N ARG A 57 7.23 -9.63 -3.05
CA ARG A 57 7.46 -9.79 -4.49
C ARG A 57 6.17 -9.93 -5.29
N ARG A 58 5.17 -10.62 -4.72
CA ARG A 58 3.89 -10.88 -5.39
C ARG A 58 2.77 -10.98 -4.36
N PRO A 59 1.80 -10.05 -4.36
CA PRO A 59 0.59 -10.21 -3.55
C PRO A 59 -0.18 -11.45 -4.02
N PRO A 60 -0.62 -12.33 -3.11
CA PRO A 60 -1.31 -13.57 -3.47
C PRO A 60 -2.64 -13.32 -4.20
N ASN A 61 -3.33 -12.21 -3.88
CA ASN A 61 -4.71 -11.95 -4.32
C ASN A 61 -4.84 -10.79 -5.32
N ILE A 62 -3.72 -10.32 -5.89
CA ILE A 62 -3.72 -9.27 -6.92
C ILE A 62 -2.97 -9.78 -8.15
N ILE A 63 -3.71 -9.99 -9.25
CA ILE A 63 -3.14 -10.38 -10.54
C ILE A 63 -2.54 -9.12 -11.20
N SER A 64 -1.41 -8.66 -10.67
CA SER A 64 -0.62 -7.58 -11.25
C SER A 64 0.87 -7.81 -11.02
N VAL A 65 1.68 -7.46 -12.01
CA VAL A 65 3.13 -7.42 -11.85
C VAL A 65 3.48 -6.07 -11.24
N PHE A 66 4.23 -6.09 -10.13
CA PHE A 66 4.62 -4.90 -9.39
C PHE A 66 6.13 -4.70 -9.49
N LYS A 67 6.54 -3.47 -9.80
CA LYS A 67 7.95 -3.04 -9.76
C LYS A 67 8.45 -3.11 -8.32
N TRP A 68 7.57 -2.73 -7.40
CA TRP A 68 7.72 -2.92 -5.96
C TRP A 68 6.34 -2.97 -5.32
N CYS A 69 6.24 -3.68 -4.19
CA CYS A 69 5.01 -3.78 -3.42
C CYS A 69 5.32 -3.98 -1.94
N TYR A 70 4.48 -3.40 -1.08
CA TYR A 70 4.44 -3.63 0.36
C TYR A 70 3.09 -4.26 0.73
N SER A 71 3.12 -5.29 1.57
CA SER A 71 1.95 -5.71 2.33
C SER A 71 1.83 -4.86 3.57
N LEU A 72 0.61 -4.41 3.86
CA LEU A 72 0.25 -3.62 5.02
C LEU A 72 -0.43 -4.53 6.02
N LYS A 73 -0.05 -4.44 7.29
CA LYS A 73 -0.65 -5.21 8.38
C LYS A 73 -1.19 -4.31 9.48
N ASN A 74 -2.24 -4.78 10.16
CA ASN A 74 -2.68 -4.18 11.42
C ASN A 74 -1.85 -4.72 12.59
N ASP A 75 -2.22 -4.31 13.82
CA ASP A 75 -1.52 -4.73 15.04
C ASP A 75 -1.67 -6.23 15.31
N ASP A 76 -2.78 -6.83 14.87
CA ASP A 76 -3.06 -8.27 14.91
C ASP A 76 -2.31 -9.07 13.81
N ASN A 77 -1.48 -8.40 13.00
CA ASN A 77 -0.72 -8.94 11.88
C ASN A 77 -1.58 -9.46 10.70
N GLU A 78 -2.85 -9.10 10.66
CA GLU A 78 -3.74 -9.36 9.53
C GLU A 78 -3.38 -8.43 8.37
N CYS A 79 -3.41 -8.96 7.15
CA CYS A 79 -3.12 -8.14 5.97
C CYS A 79 -4.33 -7.27 5.61
N ILE A 80 -4.16 -5.96 5.72
CA ILE A 80 -5.21 -4.95 5.47
C ILE A 80 -5.10 -4.33 4.08
N GLY A 81 -4.15 -4.78 3.27
CA GLY A 81 -3.99 -4.34 1.89
C GLY A 81 -2.55 -4.31 1.44
N TYR A 82 -2.35 -3.70 0.28
CA TYR A 82 -1.07 -3.58 -0.38
C TYR A 82 -0.89 -2.18 -0.93
N ILE A 83 0.35 -1.69 -0.95
CA ILE A 83 0.72 -0.50 -1.72
C ILE A 83 1.83 -0.88 -2.68
N GLY A 84 1.66 -0.57 -3.95
CA GLY A 84 2.65 -0.91 -4.97
C GLY A 84 2.57 -0.06 -6.22
N GLU A 85 3.66 -0.07 -6.98
CA GLU A 85 3.76 0.48 -8.34
C GLU A 85 3.80 -0.68 -9.34
N LYS A 86 2.93 -0.66 -10.35
CA LYS A 86 2.84 -1.73 -11.36
C LYS A 86 4.00 -1.66 -12.37
N GLU A 87 4.45 -2.81 -12.88
CA GLU A 87 5.31 -2.86 -14.08
C GLU A 87 4.42 -2.74 -15.33
N GLY A 88 4.15 -1.52 -15.80
CA GLY A 88 3.47 -1.27 -17.08
C GLY A 88 2.09 -0.60 -16.97
N LYS A 89 1.55 -0.20 -18.14
CA LYS A 89 0.22 0.42 -18.26
C LYS A 89 -0.88 -0.64 -18.06
N GLU A 90 -1.89 -0.33 -17.25
CA GLU A 90 -3.13 -1.12 -17.22
C GLU A 90 -3.71 -1.17 -18.65
N VAL A 91 -3.78 -2.36 -19.23
CA VAL A 91 -4.66 -2.60 -20.37
C VAL A 91 -6.04 -2.78 -19.76
N LEU A 92 -6.87 -1.74 -19.87
CA LEU A 92 -8.30 -1.79 -19.56
C LEU A 92 -9.03 -2.60 -20.62
#